data_AF-A0A523RWB4-F1
#
_entry.id   AF-A0A523RWB4-F1
#
_cell.length_a   1.000
_cell.length_b   1.000
_cell.length_c   1.000
_cell.angle_alpha   90.00
_cell.angle_beta   90.00
_cell.angle_gamma   90.00
#
_symmetry.space_group_name_H-M   'P 1'
#
loop_
_entity.id
_entity.type
_entity.pdbx_description
1 polymer ?
#
loop_
_entity_poly.entity_id
_entity_poly.type
_entity_poly.pdbx_seq_one_letter_code
_entity_poly.pdbx_strand_id
1 'polypeptide(L)'
;MVVIQLQRNKFGLLLLIILVSPIPALFMDNTSSEDTPEFSPIQVNIPSNGVNPFDRGPTVNMVTQDSAVIFWRTDGLTNATVRYGLNSSVLEIESNTTLDTDHLVSLTGLDIDTKYYYQAVSNGTLSPIYSFLTAPADGDEFKMIVIGDNRPRTTIEQPEEYAQLAQMIAEEAPHIVIMTGDYVMEVNENHAENIAMWTRFTNISDIIGHYAPIYAVVGNHDTGTKTGTMNLEYFFDAFVQYGEPSPYFSFDYAGVHFTMLMTEDQGYEARITGDQLTWLENDLESTSSEIKVVVGHRPLYPVVHIDDSLNLVPAERDALQALFEQHNVSLFITGHDHMFNRITVNGLVQIIAGGGGAPVYNHPTWGGGFFHYVRTDVSRNLINITAIKLDGTVGHNYQLPYSGPIEIEHRIIPSGSTKPVGTMPIIYFSEVPAEKYFSWDSGENQTELTGIPNANGEHTLDVYARNAENVWSHESYMFIGTGATPEVPVAGPIDPLLILGGVSIAGVVVVVGLVWFRKR
;
A
#
# COMPACT_ATOMS: atom_id res chain seq x y z
N MET A 1 -4.90 10.26 -34.97
CA MET A 1 -3.88 9.36 -35.54
C MET A 1 -2.64 10.19 -35.82
N VAL A 2 -1.53 9.87 -35.14
CA VAL A 2 -0.13 10.33 -35.38
C VAL A 2 0.11 11.84 -35.07
N VAL A 3 1.17 12.32 -34.42
CA VAL A 3 2.38 11.79 -33.74
C VAL A 3 2.98 12.95 -32.94
N ILE A 4 3.77 12.62 -31.91
CA ILE A 4 4.63 13.51 -31.12
C ILE A 4 5.62 14.29 -32.02
N GLN A 5 5.86 15.57 -31.73
CA GLN A 5 7.18 16.16 -32.00
C GLN A 5 7.58 17.22 -30.96
N LEU A 6 8.52 16.85 -30.10
CA LEU A 6 9.41 17.77 -29.41
C LEU A 6 10.34 18.43 -30.44
N GLN A 7 10.47 19.75 -30.40
CA GLN A 7 11.73 20.41 -30.73
C GLN A 7 11.93 21.68 -29.88
N ARG A 8 12.89 21.58 -28.96
CA ARG A 8 13.73 22.68 -28.51
C ARG A 8 14.94 22.69 -29.44
N ASN A 9 15.26 23.82 -30.09
CA ASN A 9 16.53 23.92 -30.81
C ASN A 9 17.06 25.35 -30.89
N LYS A 10 18.34 25.48 -30.50
CA LYS A 10 19.42 26.40 -30.91
C LYS A 10 20.51 26.24 -29.85
N PHE A 11 21.72 25.74 -30.09
CA PHE A 11 22.62 25.70 -31.25
C PHE A 11 23.62 24.53 -31.11
N GLY A 12 24.24 24.12 -32.22
CA GLY A 12 25.60 23.51 -32.19
C GLY A 12 25.81 22.31 -33.10
N LEU A 13 26.39 22.56 -34.28
CA LEU A 13 26.81 21.59 -35.29
C LEU A 13 28.00 20.73 -34.79
N LEU A 14 27.95 19.40 -34.95
CA LEU A 14 29.18 18.60 -35.09
C LEU A 14 28.97 17.39 -36.01
N LEU A 15 29.87 17.28 -36.97
CA LEU A 15 29.95 16.29 -38.05
C LEU A 15 30.42 14.93 -37.47
N LEU A 16 29.72 13.83 -37.73
CA LEU A 16 30.16 12.48 -37.34
C LEU A 16 30.62 11.70 -38.58
N ILE A 17 31.94 11.47 -38.67
CA ILE A 17 32.58 10.53 -39.59
C ILE A 17 32.76 9.21 -38.82
N ILE A 18 32.21 8.11 -39.34
CA ILE A 18 32.40 6.77 -38.78
C ILE A 18 33.64 6.16 -39.42
N LEU A 19 34.66 5.88 -38.61
CA LEU A 19 35.80 5.05 -38.95
C LEU A 19 35.80 3.84 -38.02
N VAL A 20 35.73 2.65 -38.62
CA VAL A 20 35.85 1.35 -37.93
C VAL A 20 37.32 0.92 -37.99
N SER A 21 37.89 0.51 -36.86
CA SER A 21 39.17 -0.21 -36.80
C SER A 21 39.15 -1.25 -35.67
N PRO A 22 39.78 -2.44 -35.83
CA PRO A 22 39.76 -3.51 -34.83
C PRO A 22 41.04 -3.59 -33.96
N ILE A 23 40.86 -3.89 -32.65
CA ILE A 23 41.69 -4.73 -31.72
C ILE A 23 43.11 -4.13 -31.36
N PRO A 24 43.71 -4.26 -30.12
CA PRO A 24 43.74 -5.41 -29.19
C PRO A 24 43.62 -5.14 -27.68
N ALA A 25 43.49 -6.25 -26.95
CA ALA A 25 43.59 -6.39 -25.50
C ALA A 25 44.90 -5.82 -24.90
N LEU A 26 44.78 -5.22 -23.71
CA LEU A 26 45.88 -4.93 -22.81
C LEU A 26 45.40 -5.05 -21.36
N PHE A 27 45.99 -6.01 -20.66
CA PHE A 27 46.02 -6.09 -19.21
C PHE A 27 46.77 -4.88 -18.65
N MET A 28 46.18 -4.14 -17.72
CA MET A 28 46.93 -3.49 -16.64
C MET A 28 46.08 -3.48 -15.36
N ASP A 29 46.65 -4.16 -14.38
CA ASP A 29 46.35 -4.15 -12.96
C ASP A 29 46.53 -2.73 -12.41
N ASN A 30 45.54 -2.22 -11.68
CA ASN A 30 45.75 -1.08 -10.80
C ASN A 30 44.79 -1.17 -9.61
N THR A 31 45.43 -1.43 -8.48
CA THR A 31 44.87 -1.50 -7.14
C THR A 31 44.52 -0.10 -6.63
N SER A 32 43.27 0.11 -6.27
CA SER A 32 42.87 1.08 -5.25
C SER A 32 41.57 0.64 -4.62
N SER A 33 41.66 0.26 -3.36
CA SER A 33 40.60 -0.16 -2.45
C SER A 33 39.55 0.95 -2.26
N GLU A 34 38.33 0.69 -2.71
CA GLU A 34 37.13 1.28 -2.12
C GLU A 34 36.44 0.17 -1.34
N ASP A 35 36.39 0.32 -0.01
CA ASP A 35 35.70 -0.57 0.91
C ASP A 35 34.20 -0.52 0.65
N THR A 36 33.70 -1.44 -0.18
CA THR A 36 32.29 -1.84 -0.17
C THR A 36 32.10 -2.84 0.98
N PRO A 37 31.09 -2.69 1.87
CA PRO A 37 30.80 -3.73 2.84
C PRO A 37 30.35 -4.98 2.10
N GLU A 38 31.17 -6.03 2.10
CA GLU A 38 30.74 -7.37 1.72
C GLU A 38 29.72 -7.84 2.78
N PHE A 39 28.44 -7.86 2.40
CA PHE A 39 27.45 -8.65 3.09
C PHE A 39 27.86 -10.12 2.99
N SER A 40 28.37 -10.67 4.08
CA SER A 40 28.51 -12.12 4.20
C SER A 40 27.09 -12.70 4.34
N PRO A 41 26.64 -13.61 3.46
CA PRO A 41 25.38 -14.31 3.69
C PRO A 41 25.48 -15.03 5.03
N ILE A 42 24.53 -14.78 5.92
CA ILE A 42 24.40 -15.51 7.18
C ILE A 42 24.19 -16.98 6.80
N GLN A 43 25.24 -17.78 6.98
CA GLN A 43 25.15 -19.23 6.85
C GLN A 43 24.34 -19.74 8.04
N VAL A 44 23.06 -20.01 7.81
CA VAL A 44 22.23 -20.78 8.74
C VAL A 44 22.89 -22.15 8.87
N ASN A 45 23.47 -22.40 10.04
CA ASN A 45 24.19 -23.62 10.32
C ASN A 45 23.15 -24.73 10.60
N ILE A 46 22.64 -25.37 9.55
CA ILE A 46 21.71 -26.51 9.67
C ILE A 46 22.53 -27.74 10.11
N PRO A 47 22.26 -28.32 11.29
CA PRO A 47 22.90 -29.57 11.69
C PRO A 47 22.56 -30.69 10.70
N SER A 48 23.58 -31.44 10.29
CA SER A 48 23.50 -32.51 9.29
C SER A 48 22.65 -33.72 9.71
N ASN A 49 21.89 -34.24 8.74
CA ASN A 49 21.36 -35.62 8.61
C ASN A 49 20.10 -36.04 9.41
N GLY A 50 19.34 -35.11 9.99
CA GLY A 50 17.92 -35.34 10.29
C GLY A 50 17.07 -34.76 9.17
N VAL A 51 16.04 -35.46 8.69
CA VAL A 51 14.99 -34.80 7.88
C VAL A 51 14.40 -33.70 8.76
N ASN A 52 14.55 -32.43 8.37
CA ASN A 52 13.88 -31.33 9.06
C ASN A 52 12.38 -31.50 8.80
N PRO A 53 11.56 -31.83 9.81
CA PRO A 53 10.15 -32.08 9.57
C PRO A 53 9.36 -30.79 9.39
N PHE A 54 9.94 -29.61 9.67
CA PHE A 54 9.25 -28.32 9.59
C PHE A 54 9.23 -27.81 8.14
N ASP A 55 8.05 -27.83 7.52
CA ASP A 55 7.78 -27.24 6.20
C ASP A 55 7.52 -25.74 6.28
N ARG A 56 7.00 -25.27 7.43
CA ARG A 56 6.70 -23.86 7.70
C ARG A 56 6.80 -23.54 9.19
N GLY A 57 7.17 -22.31 9.53
CA GLY A 57 7.22 -21.83 10.90
C GLY A 57 8.35 -22.47 11.75
N PRO A 58 8.23 -22.45 13.08
CA PRO A 58 7.07 -22.02 13.86
C PRO A 58 6.87 -20.50 13.95
N THR A 59 5.65 -20.02 13.85
CA THR A 59 5.27 -18.61 13.99
C THR A 59 4.37 -18.36 15.20
N VAL A 60 4.42 -17.15 15.75
CA VAL A 60 3.53 -16.69 16.83
C VAL A 60 2.34 -15.94 16.23
N ASN A 61 1.14 -16.21 16.73
CA ASN A 61 -0.12 -15.68 16.22
C ASN A 61 -1.07 -15.39 17.39
N MET A 62 -2.09 -14.54 17.15
CA MET A 62 -3.17 -14.25 18.11
C MET A 62 -2.65 -13.96 19.53
N VAL A 63 -1.66 -13.08 19.64
CA VAL A 63 -1.07 -12.72 20.93
C VAL A 63 -2.00 -11.77 21.68
N THR A 64 -2.34 -12.12 22.92
CA THR A 64 -3.09 -11.28 23.86
C THR A 64 -2.17 -10.84 25.01
N GLN A 65 -2.76 -10.24 26.05
CA GLN A 65 -2.05 -9.89 27.29
C GLN A 65 -1.58 -11.13 28.06
N ASP A 66 -2.21 -12.28 27.86
CA ASP A 66 -2.02 -13.48 28.69
C ASP A 66 -1.97 -14.79 27.90
N SER A 67 -1.98 -14.72 26.57
CA SER A 67 -1.98 -15.89 25.70
C SER A 67 -1.30 -15.63 24.36
N ALA A 68 -0.90 -16.71 23.70
CA ALA A 68 -0.40 -16.70 22.32
C ALA A 68 -0.64 -18.06 21.67
N VAL A 69 -0.72 -18.11 20.34
CA VAL A 69 -0.83 -19.35 19.58
C VAL A 69 0.41 -19.54 18.74
N ILE A 70 1.08 -20.68 18.93
CA ILE A 70 2.23 -21.07 18.11
C ILE A 70 1.75 -22.00 17.00
N PHE A 71 2.03 -21.63 15.75
CA PHE A 71 1.68 -22.39 14.57
C PHE A 71 2.92 -22.93 13.86
N TRP A 72 2.87 -24.16 13.35
CA TRP A 72 3.85 -24.67 12.37
C TRP A 72 3.25 -25.78 11.52
N ARG A 73 3.88 -26.05 10.38
CA ARG A 73 3.51 -27.16 9.48
C ARG A 73 4.61 -28.18 9.38
N THR A 74 4.25 -29.46 9.30
CA THR A 74 5.19 -30.57 9.12
C THR A 74 4.96 -31.39 7.85
N ASP A 75 6.03 -32.00 7.34
CA ASP A 75 6.07 -32.84 6.12
C ASP A 75 5.29 -34.18 6.22
N GLY A 76 4.73 -34.45 7.40
CA GLY A 76 3.91 -35.61 7.69
C GLY A 76 3.22 -35.47 9.05
N LEU A 77 2.43 -36.49 9.41
CA LEU A 77 1.70 -36.54 10.67
C LEU A 77 2.67 -36.61 11.87
N THR A 78 2.65 -35.60 12.72
CA THR A 78 3.47 -35.54 13.95
C THR A 78 2.62 -35.12 15.14
N ASN A 79 3.13 -35.36 16.35
CA ASN A 79 2.59 -34.68 17.52
C ASN A 79 3.13 -33.24 17.59
N ALA A 80 2.47 -32.41 18.38
CA ALA A 80 2.88 -31.03 18.61
C ALA A 80 3.34 -30.81 20.05
N THR A 81 4.46 -30.12 20.21
CA THR A 81 4.91 -29.63 21.52
C THR A 81 5.58 -28.28 21.37
N VAL A 82 5.22 -27.35 22.23
CA VAL A 82 5.91 -26.06 22.38
C VAL A 82 6.62 -26.06 23.72
N ARG A 83 7.91 -25.73 23.69
CA ARG A 83 8.66 -25.34 24.88
C ARG A 83 8.69 -23.83 24.95
N TYR A 84 8.47 -23.25 26.13
CA TYR A 84 8.46 -21.80 26.29
C TYR A 84 8.96 -21.34 27.67
N GLY A 85 9.18 -20.04 27.83
CA GLY A 85 9.49 -19.41 29.11
C GLY A 85 10.19 -18.06 28.97
N LEU A 86 10.53 -17.45 30.10
CA LEU A 86 11.10 -16.10 30.18
C LEU A 86 12.56 -15.98 29.71
N ASN A 87 13.18 -17.08 29.31
CA ASN A 87 14.55 -17.12 28.80
C ASN A 87 14.74 -18.31 27.86
N SER A 88 15.89 -18.34 27.18
CA SER A 88 16.25 -19.37 26.19
C SER A 88 16.39 -20.78 26.75
N SER A 89 16.19 -21.02 28.05
CA SER A 89 16.13 -22.38 28.61
C SER A 89 14.79 -23.07 28.34
N VAL A 90 13.73 -22.31 28.03
CA VAL A 90 12.39 -22.79 27.61
C VAL A 90 11.90 -24.01 28.42
N LEU A 91 11.72 -23.80 29.73
CA LEU A 91 11.48 -24.89 30.69
C LEU A 91 10.01 -25.34 30.77
N GLU A 92 9.08 -24.50 30.33
CA GLU A 92 7.65 -24.81 30.32
C GLU A 92 7.29 -25.55 29.04
N ILE A 93 6.28 -26.42 29.09
CA ILE A 93 5.91 -27.31 27.99
C ILE A 93 4.40 -27.33 27.85
N GLU A 94 3.92 -27.11 26.63
CA GLU A 94 2.54 -27.36 26.21
C GLU A 94 2.55 -28.36 25.05
N SER A 95 1.66 -29.35 25.07
CA SER A 95 1.68 -30.45 24.10
C SER A 95 0.29 -30.80 23.59
N ASN A 96 0.18 -31.03 22.28
CA ASN A 96 -0.97 -31.65 21.65
C ASN A 96 -0.56 -33.02 21.07
N THR A 97 -1.17 -34.08 21.58
CA THR A 97 -0.86 -35.46 21.17
C THR A 97 -1.59 -35.90 19.90
N THR A 98 -2.51 -35.08 19.39
CA THR A 98 -3.19 -35.33 18.12
C THR A 98 -2.16 -35.29 17.00
N LEU A 99 -2.20 -36.30 16.12
CA LEU A 99 -1.31 -36.33 14.98
C LEU A 99 -1.89 -35.49 13.85
N ASP A 100 -1.15 -34.47 13.44
CA ASP A 100 -1.54 -33.56 12.37
C ASP A 100 -0.31 -33.15 11.53
N THR A 101 -0.54 -32.51 10.40
CA THR A 101 0.47 -31.77 9.65
C THR A 101 0.48 -30.30 10.04
N ASP A 102 -0.68 -29.75 10.44
CA ASP A 102 -0.81 -28.37 10.88
C ASP A 102 -0.99 -28.34 12.39
N HIS A 103 -0.06 -27.67 13.07
CA HIS A 103 0.00 -27.64 14.51
C HIS A 103 -0.35 -26.26 15.01
N LEU A 104 -1.39 -26.17 15.84
CA LEU A 104 -1.70 -24.97 16.63
C LEU A 104 -1.64 -25.35 18.10
N VAL A 105 -0.77 -24.67 18.85
CA VAL A 105 -0.63 -24.86 20.30
C VAL A 105 -0.84 -23.52 21.00
N SER A 106 -1.89 -23.46 21.83
CA SER A 106 -2.24 -22.29 22.64
C SER A 106 -1.45 -22.28 23.93
N LEU A 107 -0.71 -21.21 24.17
CA LEU A 107 -0.07 -20.87 25.44
C LEU A 107 -1.01 -19.94 26.20
N THR A 108 -1.25 -20.19 27.49
CA THR A 108 -2.18 -19.41 28.33
C THR A 108 -1.57 -19.12 29.69
N GLY A 109 -2.07 -18.10 30.39
CA GLY A 109 -1.54 -17.70 31.70
C GLY A 109 -0.16 -17.04 31.61
N LEU A 110 0.13 -16.42 30.46
CA LEU A 110 1.34 -15.64 30.26
C LEU A 110 1.27 -14.31 31.04
N ASP A 111 2.43 -13.80 31.42
CA ASP A 111 2.54 -12.46 32.02
C ASP A 111 2.33 -11.38 30.94
N ILE A 112 1.64 -10.31 31.32
CA ILE A 112 1.41 -9.13 30.47
C ILE A 112 2.72 -8.39 30.16
N ASP A 113 2.80 -7.74 28.98
CA ASP A 113 3.97 -6.94 28.56
C ASP A 113 5.32 -7.65 28.78
N THR A 114 5.38 -8.93 28.39
CA THR A 114 6.49 -9.81 28.74
C THR A 114 7.03 -10.52 27.51
N LYS A 115 8.37 -10.54 27.41
CA LYS A 115 9.08 -11.29 26.39
C LYS A 115 9.15 -12.77 26.76
N TYR A 116 8.55 -13.60 25.92
CA TYR A 116 8.66 -15.06 26.00
C TYR A 116 9.54 -15.62 24.89
N TYR A 117 10.35 -16.61 25.22
CA TYR A 117 11.08 -17.44 24.27
C TYR A 117 10.31 -18.72 24.03
N TYR A 118 10.34 -19.24 22.80
CA TYR A 118 9.66 -20.48 22.47
C TYR A 118 10.44 -21.33 21.46
N GLN A 119 10.14 -22.63 21.44
CA GLN A 119 10.71 -23.62 20.53
C GLN A 119 9.67 -24.69 20.24
N ALA A 120 9.40 -24.95 18.96
CA ALA A 120 8.53 -26.04 18.54
C ALA A 120 9.29 -27.37 18.51
N VAL A 121 8.58 -28.45 18.80
CA VAL A 121 9.09 -29.81 18.83
C VAL A 121 8.10 -30.74 18.13
N SER A 122 8.55 -31.36 17.04
CA SER A 122 7.80 -32.37 16.29
C SER A 122 8.70 -33.56 15.98
N ASN A 123 8.22 -34.77 16.29
CA ASN A 123 8.99 -36.03 16.12
C ASN A 123 10.39 -36.01 16.77
N GLY A 124 10.55 -35.25 17.87
CA GLY A 124 11.83 -35.10 18.57
C GLY A 124 12.82 -34.13 17.91
N THR A 125 12.48 -33.56 16.75
CA THR A 125 13.25 -32.47 16.13
C THR A 125 12.82 -31.13 16.74
N LEU A 126 13.81 -30.30 17.06
CA LEU A 126 13.63 -28.98 17.65
C LEU A 126 13.76 -27.90 16.57
N SER A 127 12.87 -26.91 16.56
CA SER A 127 13.11 -25.67 15.82
C SER A 127 14.24 -24.85 16.47
N PRO A 128 14.74 -23.79 15.82
CA PRO A 128 15.45 -22.72 16.54
C PRO A 128 14.58 -22.14 17.67
N ILE A 129 15.24 -21.43 18.61
CA ILE A 129 14.55 -20.68 19.65
C ILE A 129 14.20 -19.31 19.09
N TYR A 130 12.93 -18.94 19.17
CA TYR A 130 12.41 -17.63 18.81
C TYR A 130 11.82 -16.93 20.04
N SER A 131 11.27 -15.73 19.87
CA SER A 131 10.67 -14.99 20.98
C SER A 131 9.59 -14.03 20.53
N PHE A 132 8.59 -13.77 21.37
CA PHE A 132 7.55 -12.78 21.13
C PHE A 132 7.28 -11.94 22.38
N LEU A 133 6.52 -10.85 22.23
CA LEU A 133 6.04 -10.00 23.32
C LEU A 133 4.54 -10.22 23.50
N THR A 134 4.08 -10.51 24.71
CA THR A 134 2.65 -10.41 25.04
C THR A 134 2.18 -8.96 24.94
N ALA A 135 0.89 -8.75 24.68
CA ALA A 135 0.34 -7.41 24.58
C ALA A 135 0.51 -6.66 25.91
N PRO A 136 0.78 -5.35 25.89
CA PRO A 136 0.79 -4.54 27.10
C PRO A 136 -0.62 -4.23 27.58
N ALA A 137 -0.73 -3.55 28.73
CA ALA A 137 -2.01 -3.11 29.26
C ALA A 137 -2.69 -2.09 28.33
N ASP A 138 -4.02 -1.96 28.43
CA ASP A 138 -4.76 -1.05 27.57
C ASP A 138 -4.33 0.41 27.74
N GLY A 139 -3.88 1.00 26.63
CA GLY A 139 -3.37 2.37 26.56
C GLY A 139 -1.88 2.54 26.87
N ASP A 140 -1.18 1.48 27.28
CA ASP A 140 0.29 1.47 27.33
C ASP A 140 0.86 1.42 25.90
N GLU A 141 2.15 1.74 25.78
CA GLU A 141 2.81 1.85 24.48
C GLU A 141 3.06 0.49 23.85
N PHE A 142 2.68 0.32 22.59
CA PHE A 142 3.08 -0.82 21.76
C PHE A 142 3.54 -0.36 20.38
N LYS A 143 4.33 -1.21 19.72
CA LYS A 143 4.86 -0.98 18.38
C LYS A 143 4.12 -1.84 17.36
N MET A 144 3.47 -1.18 16.41
CA MET A 144 2.89 -1.79 15.22
C MET A 144 3.78 -1.49 14.01
N ILE A 145 3.99 -2.48 13.15
CA ILE A 145 4.58 -2.27 11.81
C ILE A 145 3.48 -2.49 10.77
N VAL A 146 3.44 -1.66 9.73
CA VAL A 146 2.58 -1.87 8.55
C VAL A 146 3.45 -2.05 7.30
N ILE A 147 3.13 -3.02 6.47
CA ILE A 147 3.76 -3.26 5.18
C ILE A 147 2.75 -3.89 4.20
N GLY A 148 2.82 -3.60 2.91
CA GLY A 148 2.07 -4.36 1.91
C GLY A 148 2.58 -4.13 0.51
N ASP A 149 1.90 -4.74 -0.46
CA ASP A 149 2.31 -4.73 -1.87
C ASP A 149 3.74 -5.26 -2.02
N ASN A 150 4.03 -6.38 -1.36
CA ASN A 150 5.34 -7.00 -1.32
C ASN A 150 5.54 -8.09 -2.39
N ARG A 151 4.57 -8.22 -3.30
CA ARG A 151 4.59 -9.20 -4.39
C ARG A 151 5.66 -8.96 -5.46
N PRO A 152 5.96 -9.98 -6.28
CA PRO A 152 6.77 -9.81 -7.48
C PRO A 152 5.98 -9.10 -8.59
N ARG A 153 6.71 -8.60 -9.59
CA ARG A 153 6.10 -8.01 -10.80
C ARG A 153 5.75 -9.03 -11.88
N THR A 154 6.70 -9.91 -12.24
CA THR A 154 6.61 -10.76 -13.45
C THR A 154 7.08 -12.19 -13.23
N THR A 155 7.52 -12.52 -12.02
CA THR A 155 8.06 -13.83 -11.65
C THR A 155 7.28 -14.38 -10.47
N ILE A 156 7.50 -15.65 -10.16
CA ILE A 156 7.00 -16.24 -8.92
C ILE A 156 8.01 -16.08 -7.75
N GLU A 157 9.23 -15.61 -8.00
CA GLU A 157 10.22 -15.29 -6.95
C GLU A 157 9.87 -13.98 -6.26
N GLN A 158 9.92 -13.92 -4.94
CA GLN A 158 9.68 -12.70 -4.19
C GLN A 158 10.82 -11.68 -4.36
N PRO A 159 10.52 -10.36 -4.31
CA PRO A 159 11.53 -9.32 -4.36
C PRO A 159 12.55 -9.44 -3.22
N GLU A 160 13.81 -9.17 -3.53
CA GLU A 160 14.89 -9.11 -2.52
C GLU A 160 14.63 -7.98 -1.52
N GLU A 161 14.03 -6.89 -1.98
CA GLU A 161 13.65 -5.74 -1.16
C GLU A 161 12.63 -6.14 -0.09
N TYR A 162 11.71 -7.07 -0.38
CA TYR A 162 10.79 -7.59 0.64
C TYR A 162 11.55 -8.40 1.70
N ALA A 163 12.50 -9.26 1.28
CA ALA A 163 13.31 -10.04 2.22
C ALA A 163 14.15 -9.14 3.15
N GLN A 164 14.71 -8.05 2.61
CA GLN A 164 15.47 -7.08 3.38
C GLN A 164 14.59 -6.30 4.37
N LEU A 165 13.41 -5.83 3.93
CA LEU A 165 12.45 -5.18 4.82
C LEU A 165 11.97 -6.15 5.92
N ALA A 166 11.72 -7.42 5.60
CA ALA A 166 11.30 -8.42 6.58
C ALA A 166 12.37 -8.63 7.68
N GLN A 167 13.66 -8.63 7.33
CA GLN A 167 14.74 -8.66 8.32
C GLN A 167 14.76 -7.41 9.20
N MET A 168 14.66 -6.22 8.60
CA MET A 168 14.60 -4.97 9.36
C MET A 168 13.40 -4.92 10.31
N ILE A 169 12.24 -5.43 9.88
CA ILE A 169 11.03 -5.52 10.70
C ILE A 169 11.23 -6.47 11.87
N ALA A 170 11.86 -7.63 11.66
CA ALA A 170 12.17 -8.55 12.76
C ALA A 170 13.13 -7.91 13.78
N GLU A 171 14.10 -7.12 13.33
CA GLU A 171 15.03 -6.38 14.19
C GLU A 171 14.36 -5.24 15.00
N GLU A 172 13.29 -4.64 14.47
CA GLU A 172 12.47 -3.65 15.19
C GLU A 172 11.74 -4.25 16.40
N ALA A 173 11.62 -5.58 16.48
CA ALA A 173 10.89 -6.31 17.52
C ALA A 173 9.47 -5.75 17.77
N PRO A 174 8.59 -5.71 16.75
CA PRO A 174 7.24 -5.19 16.89
C PRO A 174 6.38 -6.10 17.77
N HIS A 175 5.32 -5.50 18.32
CA HIS A 175 4.28 -6.21 19.05
C HIS A 175 3.31 -6.89 18.08
N ILE A 176 2.97 -6.22 16.98
CA ILE A 176 2.11 -6.72 15.91
C ILE A 176 2.60 -6.22 14.55
N VAL A 177 2.29 -6.96 13.49
CA VAL A 177 2.48 -6.53 12.12
C VAL A 177 1.16 -6.57 11.36
N ILE A 178 0.86 -5.51 10.63
CA ILE A 178 -0.29 -5.40 9.74
C ILE A 178 0.20 -5.49 8.29
N MET A 179 -0.45 -6.35 7.53
CA MET A 179 -0.18 -6.58 6.12
C MET A 179 -1.35 -6.10 5.25
N THR A 180 -1.08 -5.18 4.31
CA THR A 180 -2.12 -4.45 3.57
C THR A 180 -2.51 -5.06 2.20
N GLY A 181 -2.22 -6.35 1.97
CA GLY A 181 -2.58 -7.07 0.73
C GLY A 181 -1.48 -7.10 -0.33
N ASP A 182 -1.73 -7.84 -1.42
CA ASP A 182 -0.86 -8.00 -2.58
C ASP A 182 0.47 -8.72 -2.25
N TYR A 183 0.33 -9.99 -1.83
CA TYR A 183 1.44 -10.82 -1.37
C TYR A 183 2.11 -11.60 -2.48
N VAL A 184 1.34 -12.05 -3.47
CA VAL A 184 1.80 -12.88 -4.58
C VAL A 184 1.54 -12.21 -5.93
N MET A 185 2.17 -12.71 -6.99
CA MET A 185 2.07 -12.09 -8.32
C MET A 185 0.65 -12.17 -8.90
N GLU A 186 -0.06 -13.26 -8.66
CA GLU A 186 -1.49 -13.44 -8.93
C GLU A 186 -1.93 -14.77 -8.29
N VAL A 187 -3.23 -15.02 -8.27
CA VAL A 187 -3.77 -16.38 -8.14
C VAL A 187 -4.37 -16.82 -9.47
N ASN A 188 -3.95 -17.98 -9.97
CA ASN A 188 -4.35 -18.50 -11.27
C ASN A 188 -4.87 -19.95 -11.21
N GLU A 189 -5.19 -20.56 -12.35
CA GLU A 189 -5.78 -21.92 -12.41
C GLU A 189 -4.75 -23.04 -12.13
N ASN A 190 -3.47 -22.72 -12.07
CA ASN A 190 -2.40 -23.68 -11.83
C ASN A 190 -2.10 -23.79 -10.32
N HIS A 191 -2.77 -24.74 -9.67
CA HIS A 191 -2.63 -24.98 -8.23
C HIS A 191 -1.18 -25.16 -7.76
N ALA A 192 -0.35 -25.88 -8.51
CA ALA A 192 1.06 -26.08 -8.16
C ALA A 192 1.87 -24.77 -8.20
N GLU A 193 1.52 -23.87 -9.11
CA GLU A 193 2.15 -22.55 -9.21
C GLU A 193 1.68 -21.61 -8.10
N ASN A 194 0.38 -21.64 -7.74
CA ASN A 194 -0.12 -20.91 -6.58
C ASN A 194 0.57 -21.38 -5.29
N ILE A 195 0.66 -22.69 -5.06
CA ILE A 195 1.40 -23.24 -3.90
C ILE A 195 2.85 -22.72 -3.90
N ALA A 196 3.52 -22.74 -5.06
CA ALA A 196 4.90 -22.25 -5.16
C ALA A 196 5.01 -20.76 -4.83
N MET A 197 4.12 -19.90 -5.35
CA MET A 197 4.08 -18.47 -5.06
C MET A 197 3.85 -18.19 -3.58
N TRP A 198 2.83 -18.80 -2.99
CA TRP A 198 2.48 -18.62 -1.59
C TRP A 198 3.54 -19.18 -0.65
N THR A 199 4.17 -20.31 -0.99
CA THR A 199 5.33 -20.85 -0.24
C THR A 199 6.50 -19.88 -0.21
N ARG A 200 6.78 -19.19 -1.33
CA ARG A 200 7.89 -18.22 -1.39
C ARG A 200 7.58 -16.97 -0.59
N PHE A 201 6.31 -16.54 -0.61
CA PHE A 201 5.84 -15.48 0.25
C PHE A 201 5.98 -15.84 1.74
N THR A 202 5.49 -17.00 2.17
CA THR A 202 5.54 -17.41 3.58
C THR A 202 6.96 -17.65 4.05
N ASN A 203 7.86 -18.17 3.22
CA ASN A 203 9.28 -18.32 3.57
C ASN A 203 9.96 -17.01 3.98
N ILE A 204 9.55 -15.87 3.40
CA ILE A 204 10.05 -14.56 3.80
C ILE A 204 9.25 -14.02 4.99
N SER A 205 7.92 -14.15 4.94
CA SER A 205 7.04 -13.59 5.96
C SER A 205 7.23 -14.25 7.34
N ASP A 206 7.62 -15.52 7.36
CA ASP A 206 7.94 -16.23 8.60
C ASP A 206 9.18 -15.64 9.31
N ILE A 207 10.07 -14.90 8.62
CA ILE A 207 11.15 -14.12 9.27
C ILE A 207 10.55 -13.16 10.30
N ILE A 208 9.40 -12.55 9.98
CA ILE A 208 8.62 -11.69 10.89
C ILE A 208 7.78 -12.56 11.83
N GLY A 209 7.09 -13.56 11.28
CA GLY A 209 6.15 -14.42 12.01
C GLY A 209 6.79 -15.21 13.16
N HIS A 210 8.11 -15.44 13.14
CA HIS A 210 8.84 -15.99 14.28
C HIS A 210 8.81 -15.09 15.53
N TYR A 211 8.55 -13.79 15.37
CA TYR A 211 8.72 -12.81 16.45
C TYR A 211 7.47 -11.97 16.74
N ALA A 212 6.55 -11.83 15.79
CA ALA A 212 5.33 -11.06 15.96
C ALA A 212 4.14 -11.66 15.18
N PRO A 213 2.91 -11.56 15.72
CA PRO A 213 1.69 -11.93 14.98
C PRO A 213 1.48 -11.00 13.79
N ILE A 214 1.06 -11.59 12.67
CA ILE A 214 0.75 -10.89 11.42
C ILE A 214 -0.76 -10.92 11.20
N TYR A 215 -1.37 -9.74 11.07
CA TYR A 215 -2.76 -9.58 10.67
C TYR A 215 -2.81 -9.03 9.24
N ALA A 216 -3.57 -9.67 8.37
CA ALA A 216 -3.51 -9.41 6.94
C ALA A 216 -4.90 -9.13 6.36
N VAL A 217 -4.99 -8.18 5.43
CA VAL A 217 -6.13 -8.02 4.51
C VAL A 217 -5.80 -8.61 3.14
N VAL A 218 -6.82 -8.87 2.34
CA VAL A 218 -6.67 -9.43 1.00
C VAL A 218 -6.50 -8.30 -0.03
N GLY A 219 -5.51 -8.43 -0.91
CA GLY A 219 -5.30 -7.56 -2.06
C GLY A 219 -5.78 -8.16 -3.39
N ASN A 220 -5.79 -7.36 -4.44
CA ASN A 220 -6.40 -7.77 -5.72
C ASN A 220 -5.56 -8.83 -6.45
N HIS A 221 -4.28 -8.94 -6.15
CA HIS A 221 -3.45 -10.02 -6.67
C HIS A 221 -3.63 -11.34 -5.90
N ASP A 222 -4.10 -11.27 -4.66
CA ASP A 222 -4.33 -12.45 -3.81
C ASP A 222 -5.62 -13.17 -4.19
N THR A 223 -6.57 -12.48 -4.84
CA THR A 223 -7.82 -13.05 -5.33
C THR A 223 -7.75 -13.54 -6.79
N GLY A 224 -6.87 -12.94 -7.61
CA GLY A 224 -6.78 -13.20 -9.05
C GLY A 224 -8.00 -12.73 -9.86
N THR A 225 -7.97 -12.91 -11.18
CA THR A 225 -9.08 -12.50 -12.09
C THR A 225 -10.22 -13.52 -12.20
N LYS A 226 -10.21 -14.54 -11.34
CA LYS A 226 -11.07 -15.72 -11.45
C LYS A 226 -12.11 -15.76 -10.34
N THR A 227 -13.28 -16.27 -10.66
CA THR A 227 -14.45 -16.33 -9.76
C THR A 227 -14.44 -17.60 -8.90
N GLY A 228 -14.80 -17.51 -7.61
CA GLY A 228 -15.04 -18.64 -6.71
C GLY A 228 -14.16 -18.66 -5.45
N THR A 229 -14.41 -19.58 -4.52
CA THR A 229 -13.75 -19.67 -3.19
C THR A 229 -12.27 -20.07 -3.22
N MET A 230 -11.75 -20.51 -4.37
CA MET A 230 -10.38 -21.04 -4.52
C MET A 230 -9.29 -20.01 -4.25
N ASN A 231 -9.59 -18.74 -4.41
CA ASN A 231 -8.61 -17.68 -4.25
C ASN A 231 -8.34 -17.37 -2.77
N LEU A 232 -9.38 -17.36 -1.94
CA LEU A 232 -9.27 -17.21 -0.50
C LEU A 232 -8.63 -18.42 0.19
N GLU A 233 -8.68 -19.60 -0.43
CA GLU A 233 -8.03 -20.82 0.10
C GLU A 233 -6.54 -20.59 0.38
N TYR A 234 -5.78 -20.06 -0.59
CA TYR A 234 -4.35 -19.87 -0.41
C TYR A 234 -4.02 -18.76 0.60
N PHE A 235 -4.83 -17.70 0.62
CA PHE A 235 -4.70 -16.64 1.60
C PHE A 235 -4.92 -17.16 3.02
N PHE A 236 -5.99 -17.92 3.27
CA PHE A 236 -6.27 -18.50 4.58
C PHE A 236 -5.31 -19.63 4.95
N ASP A 237 -4.67 -20.30 4.00
CA ASP A 237 -3.55 -21.23 4.28
C ASP A 237 -2.27 -20.49 4.69
N ALA A 238 -2.03 -19.32 4.11
CA ALA A 238 -0.85 -18.51 4.39
C ALA A 238 -0.92 -17.75 5.72
N PHE A 239 -2.11 -17.45 6.24
CA PHE A 239 -2.27 -16.66 7.47
C PHE A 239 -3.13 -17.37 8.52
N VAL A 240 -2.61 -17.48 9.74
CA VAL A 240 -3.41 -17.89 10.90
C VAL A 240 -4.14 -16.67 11.44
N GLN A 241 -5.39 -16.49 11.02
CA GLN A 241 -6.19 -15.33 11.40
C GLN A 241 -6.98 -15.53 12.69
N TYR A 242 -7.53 -14.43 13.20
CA TYR A 242 -8.30 -14.41 14.44
C TYR A 242 -9.69 -15.03 14.24
N GLY A 243 -10.02 -16.05 15.03
CA GLY A 243 -11.35 -16.70 14.99
C GLY A 243 -11.55 -17.62 13.79
N GLU A 244 -12.80 -17.71 13.32
CA GLU A 244 -13.13 -18.45 12.09
C GLU A 244 -12.62 -17.69 10.86
N PRO A 245 -12.05 -18.37 9.85
CA PRO A 245 -11.52 -17.71 8.65
C PRO A 245 -12.57 -16.81 7.98
N SER A 246 -12.30 -15.51 7.98
CA SER A 246 -13.16 -14.49 7.37
C SER A 246 -12.30 -13.46 6.65
N PRO A 247 -12.68 -13.00 5.44
CA PRO A 247 -11.87 -12.04 4.68
C PRO A 247 -11.93 -10.61 5.26
N TYR A 248 -12.84 -10.38 6.20
CA TYR A 248 -12.93 -9.17 7.03
C TYR A 248 -13.26 -9.57 8.47
N PHE A 249 -12.63 -8.92 9.45
CA PHE A 249 -12.77 -9.23 10.87
C PHE A 249 -12.28 -8.05 11.71
N SER A 250 -12.50 -8.11 13.03
CA SER A 250 -11.97 -7.13 13.97
C SER A 250 -11.34 -7.78 15.19
N PHE A 251 -10.46 -7.04 15.87
CA PHE A 251 -9.83 -7.46 17.11
C PHE A 251 -9.39 -6.24 17.91
N ASP A 252 -9.21 -6.42 19.22
CA ASP A 252 -8.66 -5.41 20.11
C ASP A 252 -7.22 -5.76 20.49
N TYR A 253 -6.34 -4.77 20.55
CA TYR A 253 -4.96 -4.92 21.00
C TYR A 253 -4.52 -3.69 21.79
N ALA A 254 -4.13 -3.88 23.07
CA ALA A 254 -3.69 -2.82 23.97
C ALA A 254 -4.63 -1.59 24.03
N GLY A 255 -5.96 -1.83 24.04
CA GLY A 255 -6.99 -0.78 24.08
C GLY A 255 -7.28 -0.09 22.73
N VAL A 256 -6.68 -0.55 21.63
CA VAL A 256 -6.97 -0.09 20.27
C VAL A 256 -7.87 -1.09 19.56
N HIS A 257 -8.91 -0.59 18.89
CA HIS A 257 -9.78 -1.43 18.06
C HIS A 257 -9.30 -1.45 16.61
N PHE A 258 -9.10 -2.64 16.06
CA PHE A 258 -8.69 -2.86 14.68
C PHE A 258 -9.82 -3.48 13.87
N THR A 259 -10.14 -2.88 12.73
CA THR A 259 -11.12 -3.39 11.76
C THR A 259 -10.42 -3.69 10.44
N MET A 260 -10.46 -4.94 10.00
CA MET A 260 -9.83 -5.45 8.78
C MET A 260 -10.89 -5.62 7.70
N LEU A 261 -10.77 -4.91 6.58
CA LEU A 261 -11.74 -4.88 5.48
C LEU A 261 -11.29 -5.68 4.26
N MET A 262 -12.27 -6.22 3.55
CA MET A 262 -12.13 -6.88 2.26
C MET A 262 -12.54 -5.93 1.14
N THR A 263 -11.56 -5.30 0.47
CA THR A 263 -11.82 -4.42 -0.67
C THR A 263 -11.97 -5.15 -2.00
N GLU A 264 -11.71 -6.47 -2.01
CA GLU A 264 -11.76 -7.32 -3.19
C GLU A 264 -12.93 -8.30 -3.17
N ASP A 265 -14.02 -7.95 -2.47
CA ASP A 265 -15.21 -8.77 -2.41
C ASP A 265 -15.75 -9.01 -3.83
N GLN A 266 -16.05 -10.26 -4.14
CA GLN A 266 -16.24 -10.70 -5.52
C GLN A 266 -17.47 -10.03 -6.15
N GLY A 267 -17.29 -9.31 -7.26
CA GLY A 267 -18.35 -8.54 -7.92
C GLY A 267 -18.64 -7.18 -7.26
N TYR A 268 -17.94 -6.86 -6.18
CA TYR A 268 -17.94 -5.58 -5.48
C TYR A 268 -16.51 -5.08 -5.27
N GLU A 269 -15.59 -5.44 -6.17
CA GLU A 269 -14.19 -5.02 -6.08
C GLU A 269 -14.11 -3.49 -6.01
N ALA A 270 -13.20 -3.00 -5.16
CA ALA A 270 -13.05 -1.59 -4.85
C ALA A 270 -14.29 -0.92 -4.24
N ARG A 271 -15.15 -1.68 -3.53
CA ARG A 271 -16.35 -1.16 -2.85
C ARG A 271 -16.54 -1.86 -1.50
N ILE A 272 -17.08 -1.14 -0.51
CA ILE A 272 -17.54 -1.70 0.77
C ILE A 272 -19.05 -1.54 0.80
N THR A 273 -19.79 -2.62 0.62
CA THR A 273 -21.25 -2.59 0.46
C THR A 273 -21.91 -3.86 1.04
N GLY A 274 -23.24 -3.92 0.96
CA GLY A 274 -24.02 -5.09 1.36
C GLY A 274 -23.77 -5.53 2.80
N ASP A 275 -23.52 -6.83 2.96
CA ASP A 275 -23.33 -7.47 4.26
C ASP A 275 -22.08 -6.96 4.98
N GLN A 276 -20.99 -6.71 4.24
CA GLN A 276 -19.75 -6.19 4.82
C GLN A 276 -19.93 -4.76 5.36
N LEU A 277 -20.64 -3.89 4.63
CA LEU A 277 -20.94 -2.54 5.11
C LEU A 277 -21.83 -2.59 6.37
N THR A 278 -22.85 -3.45 6.37
CA THR A 278 -23.72 -3.63 7.55
C THR A 278 -22.92 -4.17 8.74
N TRP A 279 -21.99 -5.11 8.50
CA TRP A 279 -21.08 -5.61 9.53
C TRP A 279 -20.18 -4.50 10.07
N LEU A 280 -19.56 -3.70 9.19
CA LEU A 280 -18.68 -2.59 9.56
C LEU A 280 -19.39 -1.53 10.42
N GLU A 281 -20.62 -1.17 10.07
CA GLU A 281 -21.43 -0.25 10.87
C GLU A 281 -21.65 -0.79 12.29
N ASN A 282 -21.95 -2.10 12.42
CA ASN A 282 -22.15 -2.73 13.71
C ASN A 282 -20.84 -2.87 14.50
N ASP A 283 -19.74 -3.20 13.83
CA ASP A 283 -18.40 -3.32 14.43
C ASP A 283 -18.00 -2.00 15.10
N LEU A 284 -18.03 -0.90 14.33
CA LEU A 284 -17.67 0.44 14.81
C LEU A 284 -18.62 1.02 15.86
N GLU A 285 -19.90 0.62 15.86
CA GLU A 285 -20.87 1.00 16.91
C GLU A 285 -20.67 0.17 18.19
N SER A 286 -20.18 -1.07 18.08
CA SER A 286 -20.05 -1.98 19.22
C SER A 286 -18.85 -1.68 20.12
N THR A 287 -17.83 -1.01 19.59
CA THR A 287 -16.59 -0.69 20.32
C THR A 287 -16.64 0.68 21.00
N SER A 288 -16.01 0.76 22.17
CA SER A 288 -15.82 2.02 22.90
C SER A 288 -14.37 2.52 22.87
N SER A 289 -13.49 1.87 22.11
CA SER A 289 -12.08 2.24 22.00
C SER A 289 -11.93 3.66 21.45
N GLU A 290 -11.09 4.46 22.12
CA GLU A 290 -10.81 5.85 21.73
C GLU A 290 -10.00 5.91 20.44
N ILE A 291 -9.10 4.93 20.24
CA ILE A 291 -8.34 4.76 19.00
C ILE A 291 -8.94 3.60 18.21
N LYS A 292 -9.34 3.89 16.97
CA LYS A 292 -9.80 2.89 16.01
C LYS A 292 -8.94 2.95 14.75
N VAL A 293 -8.46 1.79 14.31
CA VAL A 293 -7.63 1.64 13.11
C VAL A 293 -8.38 0.75 12.15
N VAL A 294 -8.72 1.28 10.98
CA VAL A 294 -9.32 0.50 9.90
C VAL A 294 -8.23 0.20 8.88
N VAL A 295 -8.20 -1.03 8.39
CA VAL A 295 -7.21 -1.50 7.40
C VAL A 295 -7.97 -2.08 6.21
N GLY A 296 -7.54 -1.74 5.00
CA GLY A 296 -8.05 -2.34 3.76
C GLY A 296 -6.91 -2.42 2.74
N HIS A 297 -7.14 -3.01 1.57
CA HIS A 297 -6.12 -2.99 0.53
C HIS A 297 -6.21 -1.72 -0.34
N ARG A 298 -7.40 -1.41 -0.87
CA ARG A 298 -7.59 -0.24 -1.75
C ARG A 298 -7.86 1.07 -0.98
N PRO A 299 -7.17 2.18 -1.30
CA PRO A 299 -7.36 3.47 -0.64
C PRO A 299 -8.68 4.18 -0.99
N LEU A 300 -9.19 5.00 -0.06
CA LEU A 300 -10.27 5.98 -0.32
C LEU A 300 -9.81 7.11 -1.24
N TYR A 301 -8.53 7.48 -1.16
CA TYR A 301 -7.92 8.58 -1.91
C TYR A 301 -6.62 8.10 -2.56
N PRO A 302 -6.66 7.23 -3.60
CA PRO A 302 -5.46 6.84 -4.32
C PRO A 302 -4.77 8.05 -4.98
N VAL A 303 -3.46 7.94 -5.10
CA VAL A 303 -2.55 8.83 -5.84
C VAL A 303 -2.38 8.34 -7.28
N VAL A 304 -2.23 7.04 -7.51
CA VAL A 304 -1.95 6.46 -8.84
C VAL A 304 -3.17 5.77 -9.42
N HIS A 305 -3.82 4.86 -8.68
CA HIS A 305 -5.00 4.12 -9.14
C HIS A 305 -6.31 4.91 -8.97
N ILE A 306 -6.33 6.16 -9.47
CA ILE A 306 -7.52 7.01 -9.43
C ILE A 306 -8.64 6.40 -10.28
N ASP A 307 -9.82 6.26 -9.66
CA ASP A 307 -11.02 5.64 -10.24
C ASP A 307 -10.88 4.10 -10.40
N ASP A 308 -9.88 3.51 -9.74
CA ASP A 308 -9.62 2.06 -9.61
C ASP A 308 -9.24 1.71 -8.15
N SER A 309 -9.93 2.34 -7.20
CA SER A 309 -9.85 2.06 -5.77
C SER A 309 -11.21 2.37 -5.14
N LEU A 310 -11.31 2.51 -3.81
CA LEU A 310 -12.59 2.84 -3.16
C LEU A 310 -13.22 4.13 -3.70
N ASN A 311 -12.46 4.98 -4.40
CA ASN A 311 -12.96 6.15 -5.12
C ASN A 311 -13.64 5.86 -6.48
N LEU A 312 -13.77 4.61 -6.90
CA LEU A 312 -14.45 4.18 -8.14
C LEU A 312 -15.88 4.71 -8.19
N VAL A 313 -16.60 4.64 -7.07
CA VAL A 313 -17.94 5.23 -6.90
C VAL A 313 -17.83 6.35 -5.86
N PRO A 314 -17.69 7.64 -6.28
CA PRO A 314 -17.42 8.73 -5.35
C PRO A 314 -18.43 8.87 -4.21
N ALA A 315 -19.71 8.59 -4.47
CA ALA A 315 -20.75 8.65 -3.44
C ALA A 315 -20.57 7.56 -2.35
N GLU A 316 -20.06 6.38 -2.71
CA GLU A 316 -19.77 5.31 -1.73
C GLU A 316 -18.50 5.62 -0.95
N ARG A 317 -17.47 6.16 -1.62
CA ARG A 317 -16.27 6.69 -0.98
C ARG A 317 -16.61 7.74 0.06
N ASP A 318 -17.45 8.73 -0.31
CA ASP A 318 -17.86 9.82 0.58
C ASP A 318 -18.70 9.30 1.75
N ALA A 319 -19.59 8.32 1.53
CA ALA A 319 -20.37 7.70 2.58
C ALA A 319 -19.48 6.91 3.57
N LEU A 320 -18.49 6.18 3.07
CA LEU A 320 -17.55 5.43 3.91
C LEU A 320 -16.63 6.36 4.72
N GLN A 321 -16.14 7.45 4.09
CA GLN A 321 -15.42 8.52 4.79
C GLN A 321 -16.28 9.11 5.92
N ALA A 322 -17.55 9.43 5.64
CA ALA A 322 -18.47 9.99 6.65
C ALA A 322 -18.76 9.00 7.79
N LEU A 323 -18.87 7.70 7.49
CA LEU A 323 -19.00 6.66 8.50
C LEU A 323 -17.77 6.63 9.42
N PHE A 324 -16.55 6.65 8.85
CA PHE A 324 -15.32 6.70 9.63
C PHE A 324 -15.21 7.95 10.51
N GLU A 325 -15.58 9.12 9.98
CA GLU A 325 -15.65 10.37 10.75
C GLU A 325 -16.66 10.27 11.90
N GLN A 326 -17.87 9.75 11.64
CA GLN A 326 -18.93 9.61 12.64
C GLN A 326 -18.50 8.72 13.82
N HIS A 327 -17.71 7.69 13.57
CA HIS A 327 -17.23 6.75 14.60
C HIS A 327 -15.84 7.12 15.17
N ASN A 328 -15.30 8.28 14.80
CA ASN A 328 -13.98 8.77 15.20
C ASN A 328 -12.85 7.77 14.89
N VAL A 329 -12.85 7.20 13.69
CA VAL A 329 -11.72 6.38 13.21
C VAL A 329 -10.47 7.25 13.14
N SER A 330 -9.38 6.80 13.74
CA SER A 330 -8.13 7.56 13.83
C SER A 330 -7.29 7.37 12.57
N LEU A 331 -7.14 6.12 12.13
CA LEU A 331 -6.32 5.73 10.98
C LEU A 331 -7.12 4.88 10.00
N PHE A 332 -7.01 5.16 8.70
CA PHE A 332 -7.35 4.22 7.63
C PHE A 332 -6.08 3.87 6.84
N ILE A 333 -5.66 2.61 6.89
CA ILE A 333 -4.36 2.15 6.41
C ILE A 333 -4.55 1.19 5.24
N THR A 334 -3.87 1.47 4.12
CA THR A 334 -4.06 0.78 2.84
C THR A 334 -2.76 0.49 2.09
N GLY A 335 -2.85 -0.32 1.05
CA GLY A 335 -1.78 -0.61 0.08
C GLY A 335 -2.15 -0.15 -1.33
N HIS A 336 -2.00 -1.04 -2.32
CA HIS A 336 -2.41 -0.96 -3.73
C HIS A 336 -1.61 0.05 -4.58
N ASP A 337 -1.55 1.29 -4.11
CA ASP A 337 -0.62 2.27 -4.67
C ASP A 337 0.78 1.97 -4.14
N HIS A 338 1.67 1.51 -5.03
CA HIS A 338 3.02 1.07 -4.66
C HIS A 338 3.96 2.23 -4.26
N MET A 339 3.63 2.95 -3.19
CA MET A 339 4.32 4.12 -2.69
C MET A 339 3.91 4.40 -1.24
N PHE A 340 4.65 5.29 -0.57
CA PHE A 340 4.16 5.90 0.67
C PHE A 340 3.32 7.14 0.35
N ASN A 341 2.14 7.26 0.95
CA ASN A 341 1.40 8.51 1.01
C ASN A 341 0.69 8.65 2.35
N ARG A 342 0.56 9.89 2.82
CA ARG A 342 -0.23 10.25 3.99
C ARG A 342 -1.02 11.50 3.67
N ILE A 343 -2.34 11.45 3.91
CA ILE A 343 -3.21 12.62 3.94
C ILE A 343 -4.09 12.57 5.18
N THR A 344 -4.62 13.71 5.60
CA THR A 344 -5.63 13.78 6.66
C THR A 344 -6.86 14.46 6.08
N VAL A 345 -8.03 13.85 6.27
CA VAL A 345 -9.31 14.40 5.81
C VAL A 345 -10.27 14.43 6.98
N ASN A 346 -10.64 15.64 7.42
CA ASN A 346 -11.57 15.86 8.54
C ASN A 346 -11.23 15.05 9.82
N GLY A 347 -9.95 14.97 10.17
CA GLY A 347 -9.44 14.28 11.35
C GLY A 347 -9.05 12.82 11.14
N LEU A 348 -9.53 12.18 10.06
CA LEU A 348 -9.12 10.82 9.69
C LEU A 348 -7.77 10.85 8.96
N VAL A 349 -6.73 10.25 9.55
CA VAL A 349 -5.44 10.06 8.90
C VAL A 349 -5.51 8.85 7.99
N GLN A 350 -5.05 9.00 6.76
CA GLN A 350 -5.08 7.97 5.74
C GLN A 350 -3.68 7.70 5.24
N ILE A 351 -3.29 6.43 5.28
CA ILE A 351 -1.94 5.98 4.96
C ILE A 351 -2.03 4.99 3.80
N ILE A 352 -1.20 5.23 2.78
CA ILE A 352 -0.86 4.24 1.76
C ILE A 352 0.54 3.73 2.10
N ALA A 353 0.65 2.44 2.38
CA ALA A 353 1.86 1.72 2.81
C ALA A 353 2.28 0.65 1.79
N GLY A 354 2.11 0.92 0.49
CA GLY A 354 2.34 -0.06 -0.59
C GLY A 354 3.79 -0.19 -1.06
N GLY A 355 4.77 0.12 -0.22
CA GLY A 355 6.19 0.06 -0.59
C GLY A 355 6.90 -1.24 -0.21
N GLY A 356 6.18 -2.33 0.04
CA GLY A 356 6.74 -3.53 0.64
C GLY A 356 7.62 -4.39 -0.26
N GLY A 357 7.64 -4.15 -1.58
CA GLY A 357 8.53 -4.89 -2.49
C GLY A 357 8.13 -4.85 -3.96
N ALA A 358 6.86 -4.60 -4.28
CA ALA A 358 6.41 -4.42 -5.66
C ALA A 358 7.02 -3.14 -6.27
N PRO A 359 7.17 -3.06 -7.60
CA PRO A 359 7.81 -1.92 -8.25
C PRO A 359 7.12 -0.61 -7.90
N VAL A 360 7.88 0.30 -7.29
CA VAL A 360 7.34 1.55 -6.74
C VAL A 360 6.91 2.54 -7.81
N TYR A 361 5.87 3.32 -7.50
CA TYR A 361 5.40 4.42 -8.32
C TYR A 361 6.14 5.71 -7.98
N ASN A 362 6.87 6.25 -8.95
CA ASN A 362 7.49 7.57 -8.84
C ASN A 362 6.50 8.64 -9.30
N HIS A 363 5.67 9.14 -8.38
CA HIS A 363 4.76 10.23 -8.68
C HIS A 363 5.50 11.58 -8.61
N PRO A 364 5.53 12.39 -9.70
CA PRO A 364 6.38 13.59 -9.76
C PRO A 364 6.02 14.66 -8.73
N THR A 365 4.75 14.71 -8.29
CA THR A 365 4.32 15.71 -7.30
C THR A 365 4.29 15.22 -5.86
N TRP A 366 3.74 14.04 -5.60
CA TRP A 366 3.58 13.51 -4.24
C TRP A 366 4.85 12.84 -3.69
N GLY A 367 5.82 12.51 -4.55
CA GLY A 367 7.00 11.74 -4.13
C GLY A 367 6.59 10.35 -3.68
N GLY A 368 7.11 9.88 -2.53
CA GLY A 368 6.68 8.63 -1.89
C GLY A 368 7.10 7.33 -2.57
N GLY A 369 7.65 7.38 -3.78
CA GLY A 369 8.14 6.21 -4.53
C GLY A 369 9.44 5.66 -3.96
N PHE A 370 9.36 4.90 -2.88
CA PHE A 370 10.49 4.18 -2.27
C PHE A 370 9.99 2.95 -1.51
N PHE A 371 10.84 1.93 -1.42
CA PHE A 371 10.57 0.75 -0.61
C PHE A 371 10.59 1.12 0.88
N HIS A 372 9.59 0.69 1.63
CA HIS A 372 9.43 1.02 3.05
C HIS A 372 8.52 0.05 3.79
N TYR A 373 8.62 0.11 5.12
CA TYR A 373 7.53 -0.23 6.03
C TYR A 373 7.17 1.02 6.85
N VAL A 374 6.00 1.01 7.50
CA VAL A 374 5.55 2.08 8.39
C VAL A 374 5.62 1.60 9.83
N ARG A 375 6.56 2.15 10.61
CA ARG A 375 6.61 1.96 12.06
C ARG A 375 5.61 2.89 12.73
N THR A 376 4.75 2.34 13.55
CA THR A 376 3.75 3.08 14.32
C THR A 376 3.90 2.77 15.81
N ASP A 377 4.37 3.74 16.58
CA ASP A 377 4.42 3.65 18.04
C ASP A 377 3.09 4.21 18.58
N VAL A 378 2.31 3.36 19.26
CA VAL A 378 0.92 3.64 19.65
C VAL A 378 0.79 3.58 21.16
N SER A 379 0.18 4.60 21.75
CA SER A 379 -0.24 4.65 23.15
C SER A 379 -1.57 5.38 23.25
N ARG A 380 -2.18 5.45 24.43
CA ARG A 380 -3.46 6.15 24.64
C ARG A 380 -3.50 7.58 24.10
N ASN A 381 -2.38 8.31 24.19
CA ASN A 381 -2.35 9.74 23.89
C ASN A 381 -1.49 10.09 22.67
N LEU A 382 -0.83 9.12 22.05
CA LEU A 382 0.11 9.36 20.97
C LEU A 382 0.08 8.21 19.97
N ILE A 383 -0.04 8.54 18.69
CA ILE A 383 0.23 7.65 17.57
C ILE A 383 1.35 8.30 16.76
N ASN A 384 2.55 7.74 16.78
CA ASN A 384 3.69 8.23 16.02
C ASN A 384 3.94 7.33 14.80
N ILE A 385 3.69 7.85 13.61
CA ILE A 385 3.73 7.14 12.32
C ILE A 385 5.00 7.54 11.59
N THR A 386 5.86 6.57 11.29
CA THR A 386 7.14 6.82 10.60
C THR A 386 7.33 5.84 9.45
N ALA A 387 7.42 6.36 8.22
CA ALA A 387 7.82 5.56 7.07
C ALA A 387 9.34 5.37 7.09
N ILE A 388 9.79 4.13 7.27
CA ILE A 388 11.22 3.76 7.27
C ILE A 388 11.56 3.14 5.92
N LYS A 389 12.51 3.74 5.21
CA LYS A 389 12.95 3.27 3.90
C LYS A 389 13.84 2.04 4.03
N LEU A 390 14.02 1.33 2.92
CA LEU A 390 14.94 0.20 2.79
C LEU A 390 16.39 0.51 3.20
N ASP A 391 16.85 1.76 3.06
CA ASP A 391 18.18 2.19 3.52
C ASP A 391 18.24 2.57 5.01
N GLY A 392 17.14 2.35 5.75
CA GLY A 392 16.98 2.69 7.17
C GLY A 392 16.69 4.17 7.44
N THR A 393 16.66 5.04 6.42
CA THR A 393 16.35 6.45 6.62
C THR A 393 14.86 6.71 6.75
N VAL A 394 14.49 7.79 7.44
CA VAL A 394 13.09 8.21 7.57
C VAL A 394 12.64 8.85 6.24
N GLY A 395 11.58 8.31 5.66
CA GLY A 395 10.90 8.87 4.49
C GLY A 395 9.81 9.88 4.86
N HIS A 396 9.13 9.65 5.97
CA HIS A 396 8.07 10.53 6.49
C HIS A 396 7.89 10.29 7.99
N ASN A 397 7.44 11.31 8.72
CA ASN A 397 7.01 11.19 10.10
C ASN A 397 5.78 12.06 10.34
N TYR A 398 4.79 11.53 11.06
CA TYR A 398 3.56 12.20 11.45
C TYR A 398 3.13 11.72 12.83
N GLN A 399 2.41 12.54 13.59
CA GLN A 399 1.90 12.14 14.90
C GLN A 399 0.47 12.61 15.13
N LEU A 400 -0.30 11.79 15.85
CA LEU A 400 -1.60 12.16 16.42
C LEU A 400 -1.53 12.23 17.96
N PRO A 401 -2.17 13.20 18.61
CA PRO A 401 -2.86 14.33 17.99
C PRO A 401 -1.86 15.26 17.28
N TYR A 402 -2.25 15.75 16.10
CA TYR A 402 -1.45 16.71 15.36
C TYR A 402 -1.55 18.08 16.03
N SER A 403 -0.40 18.71 16.26
CA SER A 403 -0.32 20.07 16.81
C SER A 403 0.25 20.99 15.74
N GLY A 404 -0.62 21.62 14.97
CA GLY A 404 -0.24 22.55 13.92
C GLY A 404 -1.43 23.23 13.26
N PRO A 405 -1.17 24.08 12.25
CA PRO A 405 -2.23 24.71 11.47
C PRO A 405 -2.91 23.67 10.55
N ILE A 406 -4.11 23.95 10.04
CA ILE A 406 -4.83 23.06 9.10
C ILE A 406 -3.91 22.68 7.94
N GLU A 407 -3.73 21.39 7.67
CA GLU A 407 -3.07 20.94 6.44
C GLU A 407 -4.07 21.07 5.28
N ILE A 408 -3.66 21.76 4.21
CA ILE A 408 -4.45 21.94 3.00
C ILE A 408 -3.85 21.04 1.93
N GLU A 409 -4.60 20.03 1.51
CA GLU A 409 -4.14 19.01 0.57
C GLU A 409 -4.93 19.16 -0.74
N HIS A 410 -4.24 19.27 -1.87
CA HIS A 410 -4.86 19.31 -3.18
C HIS A 410 -4.69 17.97 -3.88
N ARG A 411 -5.80 17.35 -4.30
CA ARG A 411 -5.73 16.17 -5.17
C ARG A 411 -5.40 16.62 -6.59
N ILE A 412 -4.11 16.70 -6.88
CA ILE A 412 -3.63 17.05 -8.21
C ILE A 412 -4.22 16.08 -9.23
N ILE A 413 -5.00 16.65 -10.13
CA ILE A 413 -5.31 16.08 -11.42
C ILE A 413 -3.99 16.13 -12.22
N PRO A 414 -3.30 15.02 -12.50
CA PRO A 414 -1.98 15.06 -13.13
C PRO A 414 -2.01 15.85 -14.44
N SER A 415 -0.90 16.50 -14.79
CA SER A 415 -0.74 17.08 -16.12
C SER A 415 -0.92 15.98 -17.17
N GLY A 416 -2.01 16.02 -17.95
CA GLY A 416 -2.39 14.96 -18.89
C GLY A 416 -3.57 14.09 -18.47
N SER A 417 -4.22 14.41 -17.35
CA SER A 417 -5.55 13.89 -17.03
C SER A 417 -6.52 14.04 -18.20
N THR A 418 -7.30 12.98 -18.44
CA THR A 418 -8.38 12.94 -19.41
C THR A 418 -9.67 13.58 -18.89
N LYS A 419 -9.67 14.15 -17.67
CA LYS A 419 -10.84 14.82 -17.11
C LYS A 419 -11.18 16.05 -17.98
N PRO A 420 -12.47 16.29 -18.28
CA PRO A 420 -12.88 17.37 -19.18
C PRO A 420 -12.39 18.75 -18.72
N VAL A 421 -12.14 19.63 -19.70
CA VAL A 421 -12.03 21.08 -19.45
C VAL A 421 -13.24 21.52 -18.63
N GLY A 422 -13.02 22.23 -17.52
CA GLY A 422 -14.09 22.57 -16.56
C GLY A 422 -14.08 21.77 -15.26
N THR A 423 -13.22 20.75 -15.13
CA THR A 423 -13.13 19.98 -13.87
C THR A 423 -12.48 20.84 -12.79
N MET A 424 -13.22 21.10 -11.71
CA MET A 424 -12.67 21.84 -10.57
C MET A 424 -11.66 20.98 -9.80
N PRO A 425 -10.61 21.59 -9.23
CA PRO A 425 -9.73 20.89 -8.31
C PRO A 425 -10.49 20.51 -7.04
N ILE A 426 -10.05 19.41 -6.43
CA ILE A 426 -10.59 18.94 -5.15
C ILE A 426 -9.57 19.28 -4.07
N ILE A 427 -10.00 20.03 -3.08
CA ILE A 427 -9.21 20.47 -1.94
C ILE A 427 -9.73 19.79 -0.68
N TYR A 428 -8.84 19.18 0.07
CA TYR A 428 -9.11 18.57 1.37
C TYR A 428 -8.43 19.37 2.47
N PHE A 429 -9.00 19.26 3.66
CA PHE A 429 -8.50 19.90 4.87
C PHE A 429 -8.33 18.83 5.94
N SER A 430 -7.24 18.89 6.71
CA SER A 430 -6.98 17.95 7.80
C SER A 430 -8.05 17.99 8.89
N GLU A 431 -8.80 19.07 9.01
CA GLU A 431 -9.93 19.24 9.91
C GLU A 431 -10.96 20.19 9.26
N VAL A 432 -12.19 20.20 9.78
CA VAL A 432 -13.24 21.08 9.27
C VAL A 432 -12.86 22.54 9.58
N PRO A 433 -12.58 23.40 8.57
CA PRO A 433 -12.17 24.77 8.85
C PRO A 433 -13.30 25.59 9.46
N ALA A 434 -12.97 26.41 10.46
CA ALA A 434 -13.89 27.42 10.98
C ALA A 434 -14.20 28.48 9.91
N GLU A 435 -13.19 28.84 9.11
CA GLU A 435 -13.32 29.67 7.91
C GLU A 435 -12.42 29.13 6.80
N LYS A 436 -12.86 29.28 5.55
CA LYS A 436 -12.04 28.98 4.37
C LYS A 436 -12.32 29.96 3.24
N TYR A 437 -11.27 30.25 2.47
CA TYR A 437 -11.34 31.11 1.29
C TYR A 437 -10.56 30.53 0.12
N PHE A 438 -11.06 30.79 -1.08
CA PHE A 438 -10.44 30.43 -2.35
C PHE A 438 -10.28 31.70 -3.20
N SER A 439 -9.12 31.88 -3.81
CA SER A 439 -8.88 33.00 -4.74
C SER A 439 -8.15 32.50 -5.99
N TRP A 440 -8.71 32.83 -7.15
CA TRP A 440 -8.05 32.60 -8.43
C TRP A 440 -7.29 33.85 -8.87
N ASP A 441 -6.02 33.69 -9.24
CA ASP A 441 -5.15 34.73 -9.79
C ASP A 441 -5.10 36.01 -8.94
N SER A 442 -5.05 35.83 -7.60
CA SER A 442 -5.11 36.91 -6.61
C SER A 442 -6.37 37.80 -6.74
N GLY A 443 -7.47 37.23 -7.23
CA GLY A 443 -8.79 37.86 -7.29
C GLY A 443 -9.50 37.92 -5.92
N GLU A 444 -10.79 38.26 -5.94
CA GLU A 444 -11.60 38.31 -4.71
C GLU A 444 -11.75 36.94 -4.06
N ASN A 445 -11.67 36.92 -2.73
CA ASN A 445 -11.85 35.71 -1.93
C ASN A 445 -13.30 35.20 -2.03
N GLN A 446 -13.44 33.91 -2.30
CA GLN A 446 -14.71 33.18 -2.33
C GLN A 446 -14.76 32.17 -1.18
N THR A 447 -15.92 31.97 -0.56
CA THR A 447 -16.11 30.98 0.52
C THR A 447 -16.36 29.56 0.01
N GLU A 448 -16.70 29.45 -1.28
CA GLU A 448 -16.83 28.20 -2.01
C GLU A 448 -15.94 28.30 -3.25
N LEU A 449 -15.30 27.19 -3.60
CA LEU A 449 -14.60 27.11 -4.87
C LEU A 449 -15.66 27.00 -5.97
N THR A 450 -15.92 28.10 -6.69
CA THR A 450 -16.89 28.10 -7.79
C THR A 450 -16.23 28.50 -9.10
N GLY A 451 -16.46 27.69 -10.13
CA GLY A 451 -15.91 27.90 -11.46
C GLY A 451 -14.40 27.68 -11.56
N ILE A 452 -13.92 27.66 -12.81
CA ILE A 452 -12.50 27.71 -13.14
C ILE A 452 -12.22 28.98 -13.97
N PRO A 453 -11.01 29.52 -13.94
CA PRO A 453 -10.63 30.59 -14.86
C PRO A 453 -10.87 30.19 -16.32
N ASN A 454 -11.62 31.01 -17.05
CA ASN A 454 -12.00 30.76 -18.45
C ASN A 454 -10.93 31.20 -19.47
N ALA A 455 -9.72 31.51 -19.02
CA ALA A 455 -8.61 31.93 -19.88
C ALA A 455 -7.65 30.77 -20.15
N ASN A 456 -6.92 30.88 -21.27
CA ASN A 456 -5.80 29.99 -21.53
C ASN A 456 -4.58 30.47 -20.75
N GLY A 457 -3.80 29.52 -20.24
CA GLY A 457 -2.52 29.81 -19.60
C GLY A 457 -2.44 29.33 -18.16
N GLU A 458 -1.43 29.82 -17.46
CA GLU A 458 -1.21 29.51 -16.06
C GLU A 458 -2.16 30.29 -15.17
N HIS A 459 -2.76 29.59 -14.21
CA HIS A 459 -3.68 30.11 -13.22
C HIS A 459 -3.24 29.66 -11.82
N THR A 460 -3.32 30.56 -10.86
CA THR A 460 -3.01 30.25 -9.45
C THR A 460 -4.29 30.14 -8.65
N LEU A 461 -4.43 29.09 -7.85
CA LEU A 461 -5.46 28.98 -6.81
C LEU A 461 -4.81 29.11 -5.44
N ASP A 462 -5.11 30.20 -4.75
CA ASP A 462 -4.77 30.39 -3.35
C ASP A 462 -5.92 29.85 -2.48
N VAL A 463 -5.57 29.00 -1.51
CA VAL A 463 -6.49 28.43 -0.54
C VAL A 463 -6.09 28.84 0.86
N TYR A 464 -7.03 29.43 1.59
CA TYR A 464 -6.86 29.81 2.99
C TYR A 464 -7.81 29.00 3.85
N ALA A 465 -7.33 28.55 5.01
CA ALA A 465 -8.16 27.87 6.01
C ALA A 465 -7.79 28.32 7.41
N ARG A 466 -8.77 28.43 8.29
CA ARG A 466 -8.58 28.79 9.69
C ARG A 466 -9.16 27.72 10.60
N ASN A 467 -8.38 27.29 11.61
CA ASN A 467 -8.87 26.38 12.64
C ASN A 467 -9.69 27.06 13.73
N ALA A 468 -10.22 26.25 14.65
CA ALA A 468 -11.03 26.73 15.77
C ALA A 468 -10.23 27.62 16.74
N GLU A 469 -8.90 27.46 16.80
CA GLU A 469 -7.98 28.24 17.63
C GLU A 469 -7.55 29.57 16.98
N ASN A 470 -8.12 29.93 15.83
CA ASN A 470 -7.82 31.12 15.04
C ASN A 470 -6.42 31.14 14.37
N VAL A 471 -5.83 29.99 14.10
CA VAL A 471 -4.59 29.84 13.32
C VAL A 471 -4.94 29.69 11.83
N TRP A 472 -4.28 30.46 10.98
CA TRP A 472 -4.47 30.44 9.53
C TRP A 472 -3.42 29.58 8.82
N SER A 473 -3.86 28.85 7.80
CA SER A 473 -3.06 28.15 6.80
C SER A 473 -3.29 28.77 5.42
N HIS A 474 -2.27 28.70 4.57
CA HIS A 474 -2.34 29.12 3.17
C HIS A 474 -1.52 28.17 2.29
N GLU A 475 -2.13 27.70 1.21
CA GLU A 475 -1.47 26.96 0.15
C GLU A 475 -1.79 27.55 -1.22
N SER A 476 -0.86 27.43 -2.16
CA SER A 476 -1.00 28.01 -3.50
C SER A 476 -0.69 26.97 -4.57
N TYR A 477 -1.64 26.74 -5.47
CA TYR A 477 -1.56 25.71 -6.49
C TYR A 477 -1.59 26.31 -7.89
N MET A 478 -0.73 25.80 -8.78
CA MET A 478 -0.65 26.22 -10.18
C MET A 478 -1.41 25.25 -11.08
N PHE A 479 -2.28 25.79 -11.93
CA PHE A 479 -3.06 25.07 -12.94
C PHE A 479 -2.79 25.63 -14.33
N ILE A 480 -2.89 24.79 -15.35
CA ILE A 480 -2.80 25.23 -16.75
C ILE A 480 -4.18 25.09 -17.39
N GLY A 481 -4.83 26.22 -17.64
CA GLY A 481 -6.08 26.29 -18.39
C GLY A 481 -5.84 26.03 -19.87
N THR A 482 -6.51 25.02 -20.41
CA THR A 482 -6.68 24.85 -21.86
C THR A 482 -8.14 25.12 -22.20
N GLY A 483 -8.41 26.31 -22.74
CA GLY A 483 -9.76 26.77 -23.04
C GLY A 483 -10.45 25.85 -24.03
N ALA A 484 -11.79 25.83 -23.94
CA ALA A 484 -12.65 25.23 -24.94
C ALA A 484 -12.20 25.71 -26.33
N THR A 485 -12.11 24.78 -27.28
CA THR A 485 -11.94 25.10 -28.71
C THR A 485 -12.86 26.28 -29.05
N PRO A 486 -12.35 27.36 -29.67
CA PRO A 486 -13.23 28.47 -30.06
C PRO A 486 -14.34 27.86 -30.91
N GLU A 487 -15.60 28.19 -30.60
CA GLU A 487 -16.70 27.92 -31.51
C GLU A 487 -16.27 28.43 -32.88
N VAL A 488 -16.00 27.51 -33.80
CA VAL A 488 -15.95 27.87 -35.21
C VAL A 488 -17.35 28.41 -35.48
N PRO A 489 -17.51 29.69 -35.86
CA PRO A 489 -18.82 30.19 -36.22
C PRO A 489 -19.32 29.26 -37.32
N VAL A 490 -20.44 28.58 -37.10
CA VAL A 490 -21.10 27.84 -38.16
C VAL A 490 -21.41 28.87 -39.24
N ALA A 491 -20.59 28.90 -40.28
CA ALA A 491 -20.87 29.68 -41.46
C ALA A 491 -22.24 29.19 -41.96
N GLY A 492 -23.21 30.10 -41.99
CA GLY A 492 -24.48 29.86 -42.68
C GLY A 492 -24.21 29.37 -44.10
N PRO A 493 -25.17 28.66 -44.71
CA PRO A 493 -24.97 28.02 -46.01
C PRO A 493 -24.47 29.04 -47.03
N ILE A 494 -23.29 28.77 -47.59
CA ILE A 494 -22.69 29.60 -48.64
C ILE A 494 -23.50 29.34 -49.92
N ASP A 495 -24.10 30.42 -50.44
CA ASP A 495 -24.82 30.47 -51.71
C ASP A 495 -23.82 30.33 -52.88
N PRO A 496 -23.95 29.34 -53.80
CA PRO A 496 -22.95 29.07 -54.81
C PRO A 496 -23.20 29.93 -56.05
N LEU A 497 -22.75 31.19 -56.08
CA LEU A 497 -22.62 31.95 -57.33
C LEU A 497 -21.45 32.95 -57.33
N LEU A 498 -20.49 32.68 -58.24
CA LEU A 498 -19.43 33.57 -58.80
C LEU A 498 -18.38 34.12 -57.81
N ILE A 499 -17.07 34.03 -58.05
CA ILE A 499 -16.32 34.55 -59.22
C ILE A 499 -15.01 33.76 -59.43
N LEU A 500 -14.65 33.64 -60.72
CA LEU A 500 -13.42 33.15 -61.34
C LEU A 500 -12.12 33.84 -60.88
N GLY A 501 -11.02 33.08 -60.88
CA GLY A 501 -9.66 33.62 -60.93
C GLY A 501 -8.61 32.52 -60.76
N GLY A 502 -8.23 31.84 -61.84
CA GLY A 502 -7.18 30.83 -61.82
C GLY A 502 -5.77 31.42 -61.99
N VAL A 503 -4.75 30.70 -61.52
CA VAL A 503 -3.52 30.32 -62.25
C VAL A 503 -2.96 29.04 -61.60
N SER A 504 -2.53 28.11 -62.44
CA SER A 504 -1.94 26.80 -62.19
C SER A 504 -0.43 26.87 -61.87
N ILE A 505 0.13 25.81 -61.26
CA ILE A 505 1.19 24.94 -61.83
C ILE A 505 1.63 23.88 -60.79
N ALA A 506 1.68 22.62 -61.27
CA ALA A 506 2.38 21.42 -60.75
C ALA A 506 2.03 20.92 -59.33
N GLY A 507 1.54 19.72 -59.08
CA GLY A 507 1.54 18.49 -59.87
C GLY A 507 1.70 17.34 -58.85
N VAL A 508 0.81 16.34 -58.93
CA VAL A 508 0.69 15.13 -58.07
C VAL A 508 -0.26 15.27 -56.87
N VAL A 509 -1.47 14.72 -57.06
CA VAL A 509 -2.40 14.31 -56.02
C VAL A 509 -2.20 12.80 -55.80
N VAL A 510 -1.92 12.37 -54.57
CA VAL A 510 -2.04 10.97 -54.16
C VAL A 510 -3.26 10.85 -53.26
N VAL A 511 -4.32 10.22 -53.76
CA VAL A 511 -5.49 9.82 -52.96
C VAL A 511 -5.24 8.39 -52.47
N VAL A 512 -5.14 8.19 -51.15
CA VAL A 512 -5.23 6.86 -50.54
C VAL A 512 -6.60 6.79 -49.85
N GLY A 513 -7.53 6.06 -50.47
CA GLY A 513 -8.80 5.71 -49.85
C GLY A 513 -8.67 4.41 -49.06
N LEU A 514 -8.95 4.44 -47.75
CA LEU A 514 -9.17 3.24 -46.95
C LEU A 514 -10.68 3.04 -46.81
N VAL A 515 -11.19 1.97 -47.42
CA VAL A 515 -12.57 1.50 -47.29
C VAL A 515 -12.62 0.52 -46.12
N TRP A 516 -13.48 0.79 -45.13
CA TRP A 516 -13.75 -0.15 -44.03
C TRP A 516 -15.10 -0.82 -44.25
N PHE A 517 -15.10 -2.13 -44.45
CA PHE A 517 -16.32 -2.94 -44.50
C PHE A 517 -16.68 -3.43 -43.09
N ARG A 518 -17.82 -2.97 -42.59
CA ARG A 518 -18.45 -3.50 -41.37
C ARG A 518 -19.35 -4.68 -41.77
N LYS A 519 -18.97 -5.91 -41.43
CA LYS A 519 -19.90 -7.06 -41.49
C LYS A 519 -20.88 -6.96 -40.32
N ARG A 520 -22.16 -7.18 -40.64
CA ARG A 520 -23.26 -7.31 -39.68
C ARG A 520 -23.10 -8.54 -38.81
#